data_AF-A0A1D3K877-F1
#
_entry.id   AF-A0A1D3K877-F1
#
_cell.length_a   1.000
_cell.length_b   1.000
_cell.length_c   1.000
_cell.angle_alpha   90.00
_cell.angle_beta   90.00
_cell.angle_gamma   90.00
#
_symmetry.space_group_name_H-M   'P 1'
#
loop_
_entity.id
_entity.type
_entity.pdbx_description
1 polymer ?
#
loop_
_entity_poly.entity_id
_entity_poly.type
_entity_poly.pdbx_seq_one_letter_code
_entity_poly.pdbx_strand_id
1 'polypeptide(L)'
;MNTQTEGADCQLTPEMQLATLLCIQSLFNEGFKATSIVGKLAEKVVNSAEREGWEKVMANLIQESSLNNSLIGTGLFTTSIERILAIIERPDRAIEVAIDLLKAIR
;
A
#
# COMPACT_ATOMS: atom_id res chain seq x y z
N MET A 1 -26.20 15.93 -20.21
CA MET A 1 -26.02 15.65 -18.78
C MET A 1 -24.77 14.79 -18.66
N ASN A 2 -23.65 15.39 -18.24
CA ASN A 2 -22.40 14.67 -18.06
C ASN A 2 -22.49 13.89 -16.75
N THR A 3 -22.49 12.56 -16.83
CA THR A 3 -22.29 11.68 -15.70
C THR A 3 -20.79 11.64 -15.39
N GLN A 4 -20.32 12.57 -14.56
CA GLN A 4 -19.10 12.35 -13.81
C GLN A 4 -19.43 11.29 -12.76
N THR A 5 -19.08 10.04 -13.05
CA THR A 5 -18.86 9.05 -12.00
C THR A 5 -17.67 9.56 -11.19
N GLU A 6 -17.96 10.19 -10.06
CA GLU A 6 -17.00 10.33 -8.97
C GLU A 6 -16.52 8.91 -8.65
N GLY A 7 -15.36 8.54 -9.17
CA GLY A 7 -14.62 7.41 -8.64
C GLY A 7 -14.36 7.77 -7.20
N ALA A 8 -14.99 7.05 -6.27
CA ALA A 8 -14.64 7.15 -4.87
C ALA A 8 -13.13 6.91 -4.78
N ASP A 9 -12.36 7.97 -4.52
CA ASP A 9 -10.92 7.89 -4.39
C ASP A 9 -10.62 6.82 -3.34
N CYS A 10 -10.12 5.68 -3.80
CA CYS A 10 -9.73 4.50 -3.04
C CYS A 10 -8.52 4.76 -2.12
N GLN A 11 -8.12 6.02 -2.02
CA GLN A 11 -6.91 6.42 -1.34
C GLN A 11 -7.14 6.45 0.16
N LEU A 12 -6.35 5.65 0.89
CA LEU A 12 -6.29 5.72 2.35
C LEU A 12 -6.00 7.16 2.79
N THR A 13 -6.56 7.58 3.94
CA THR A 13 -6.15 8.87 4.53
C THR A 13 -4.65 8.84 4.87
N PRO A 14 -3.95 9.99 5.01
CA PRO A 14 -2.55 10.00 5.44
C PRO A 14 -2.33 9.26 6.76
N GLU A 15 -3.32 9.27 7.66
CA GLU A 15 -3.31 8.52 8.91
C GLU A 15 -3.28 7.02 8.69
N MET A 16 -4.19 6.55 7.83
CA MET A 16 -4.32 5.15 7.47
C MET A 16 -3.13 4.67 6.64
N GLN A 17 -2.61 5.45 5.70
CA GLN A 17 -1.40 5.12 4.93
C GLN A 17 -0.21 4.86 5.85
N LEU A 18 0.01 5.72 6.84
CA LEU A 18 1.12 5.53 7.79
C LEU A 18 0.89 4.28 8.65
N ALA A 19 -0.32 4.11 9.20
CA ALA A 19 -0.64 2.94 10.02
C ALA A 19 -0.43 1.64 9.25
N THR A 20 -0.84 1.61 7.98
CA THR A 20 -0.63 0.50 7.06
C THR A 20 0.85 0.23 6.83
N LEU A 21 1.65 1.25 6.48
CA LEU A 21 3.09 1.06 6.25
C LEU A 21 3.84 0.62 7.52
N LEU A 22 3.47 1.15 8.68
CA LEU A 22 4.02 0.70 9.98
C LEU A 22 3.66 -0.77 10.26
N CYS A 23 2.43 -1.18 9.96
CA CYS A 23 2.00 -2.57 10.12
C CYS A 23 2.78 -3.50 9.17
N ILE A 24 2.93 -3.11 7.90
CA ILE A 24 3.74 -3.85 6.93
C ILE A 24 5.18 -3.98 7.43
N GLN A 25 5.80 -2.88 7.86
CA GLN A 25 7.17 -2.88 8.36
C GLN A 25 7.34 -3.81 9.58
N SER A 26 6.43 -3.74 10.56
CA SER A 26 6.46 -4.62 11.74
C SER A 26 6.41 -6.09 11.36
N LEU A 27 5.42 -6.49 10.55
CA LEU A 27 5.25 -7.88 10.15
C LEU A 27 6.42 -8.38 9.28
N PHE A 28 6.98 -7.52 8.44
CA PHE A 28 8.16 -7.87 7.65
C PHE A 28 9.38 -8.12 8.55
N ASN A 29 9.59 -7.27 9.58
CA ASN A 29 10.65 -7.45 10.58
C ASN A 29 10.44 -8.70 11.45
N GLU A 30 9.19 -9.12 11.65
CA GLU A 30 8.83 -10.39 12.31
C GLU A 30 9.03 -11.62 11.39
N GLY A 31 9.45 -11.42 10.13
CA GLY A 31 9.75 -12.49 9.18
C GLY A 31 8.53 -13.01 8.41
N PHE A 32 7.39 -12.32 8.44
CA PHE A 32 6.23 -12.69 7.64
C PHE A 32 6.51 -12.47 6.14
N LYS A 33 6.03 -13.41 5.32
CA LYS A 33 6.07 -13.27 3.86
C LYS A 33 5.10 -12.17 3.40
N ALA A 34 5.46 -11.46 2.34
CA ALA A 34 4.65 -10.37 1.76
C ALA A 34 3.20 -10.78 1.48
N THR A 35 2.97 -11.97 0.90
CA THR A 35 1.61 -12.49 0.64
C THR A 35 0.80 -12.70 1.92
N SER A 36 1.42 -13.19 2.99
CA SER A 36 0.77 -13.34 4.29
C SER A 36 0.44 -12.00 4.93
N ILE A 37 1.31 -11.00 4.79
CA ILE A 37 1.06 -9.63 5.27
C ILE A 37 -0.15 -9.04 4.55
N VAL A 38 -0.15 -9.09 3.22
CA VAL A 38 -1.24 -8.53 2.40
C VAL A 38 -2.57 -9.25 2.66
N GLY A 39 -2.56 -10.57 2.82
CA GLY A 39 -3.76 -11.34 3.19
C GLY A 39 -4.36 -10.86 4.52
N LYS A 40 -3.53 -10.68 5.55
CA LYS A 40 -3.96 -10.15 6.86
C LYS A 40 -4.51 -8.74 6.80
N LEU A 41 -3.98 -7.90 5.91
CA LEU A 41 -4.48 -6.53 5.72
C LEU A 41 -5.83 -6.57 5.00
N ALA A 42 -5.95 -7.31 3.90
CA ALA A 42 -7.17 -7.45 3.12
C ALA A 42 -8.36 -7.98 3.95
N GLU A 43 -8.12 -8.93 4.85
CA GLU A 43 -9.14 -9.50 5.76
C GLU A 43 -9.78 -8.45 6.68
N LYS A 44 -9.08 -7.37 6.99
CA LYS A 44 -9.56 -6.31 7.89
C LYS A 44 -10.34 -5.22 7.17
N VAL A 45 -10.39 -5.26 5.84
CA VAL A 45 -10.98 -4.20 5.03
C VAL A 45 -12.47 -4.42 4.83
N VAL A 46 -13.26 -3.40 5.21
CA VAL A 46 -14.71 -3.36 4.96
C VAL A 46 -15.02 -2.62 3.66
N ASN A 47 -14.21 -1.62 3.29
CA ASN A 47 -14.40 -0.81 2.10
C ASN A 47 -14.09 -1.62 0.82
N SER A 48 -15.00 -1.63 -0.16
CA SER A 48 -14.83 -2.43 -1.38
C SER A 48 -13.69 -1.94 -2.28
N ALA A 49 -13.46 -0.64 -2.37
CA ALA A 49 -12.39 -0.08 -3.18
C ALA A 49 -11.02 -0.43 -2.57
N GLU A 50 -10.85 -0.22 -1.26
CA GLU A 50 -9.62 -0.60 -0.56
C GLU A 50 -9.35 -2.10 -0.71
N ARG A 51 -10.38 -2.94 -0.65
CA ARG A 51 -10.26 -4.39 -0.88
C ARG A 51 -9.74 -4.69 -2.28
N GLU A 52 -10.29 -4.04 -3.31
CA GLU A 52 -9.80 -4.18 -4.69
C GLU A 52 -8.32 -3.77 -4.81
N GLY A 53 -7.91 -2.71 -4.11
CA GLY A 53 -6.51 -2.31 -4.02
C GLY A 53 -5.61 -3.44 -3.48
N TRP A 54 -6.00 -4.08 -2.38
CA TRP A 54 -5.23 -5.20 -1.81
C TRP A 54 -5.26 -6.46 -2.68
N GLU A 55 -6.35 -6.73 -3.39
CA GLU A 55 -6.43 -7.82 -4.36
C GLU A 55 -5.42 -7.62 -5.51
N LYS A 56 -5.25 -6.37 -5.99
CA LYS A 56 -4.19 -6.02 -6.97
C LYS A 56 -2.80 -6.26 -6.40
N VAL A 57 -2.54 -5.86 -5.15
CA VAL A 57 -1.26 -6.14 -4.48
C VAL A 57 -0.98 -7.64 -4.44
N MET A 58 -1.97 -8.44 -4.04
CA MET A 58 -1.83 -9.90 -3.98
C MET A 58 -1.54 -10.51 -5.36
N ALA A 59 -2.26 -10.06 -6.40
CA ALA A 59 -2.04 -10.52 -7.77
C ALA A 59 -0.61 -10.21 -8.28
N ASN A 60 -0.07 -9.03 -7.94
CA ASN A 60 1.30 -8.65 -8.27
C ASN A 60 2.34 -9.52 -7.53
N LEU A 61 2.11 -9.79 -6.23
CA LEU A 61 2.99 -10.65 -5.44
C LEU A 61 3.01 -12.10 -5.92
N ILE A 62 1.87 -12.63 -6.38
CA ILE A 62 1.78 -13.97 -6.99
C ILE A 62 2.60 -14.04 -8.28
N GLN A 63 2.73 -12.93 -9.00
CA GLN A 63 3.58 -12.77 -10.19
C GLN A 63 5.04 -12.43 -9.83
N GLU A 64 5.48 -12.73 -8.60
CA GLU A 64 6.86 -12.56 -8.12
C GLU A 64 7.36 -11.11 -8.09
N SER A 65 6.48 -10.11 -8.12
CA SER A 65 6.87 -8.72 -7.87
C SER A 65 7.34 -8.54 -6.42
N SER A 66 8.30 -7.63 -6.21
CA SER A 66 8.66 -7.20 -4.86
C SER A 66 7.46 -6.51 -4.17
N LEU A 67 7.48 -6.47 -2.83
CA LEU A 67 6.38 -5.88 -2.05
C LEU A 67 6.18 -4.39 -2.38
N ASN A 68 7.24 -3.59 -2.42
CA ASN A 68 7.15 -2.16 -2.76
C ASN A 68 6.57 -1.95 -4.16
N ASN A 69 6.97 -2.74 -5.16
CA ASN A 69 6.42 -2.64 -6.50
C ASN A 69 4.94 -3.06 -6.56
N SER A 70 4.58 -4.09 -5.80
CA SER A 70 3.20 -4.59 -5.75
C SER A 70 2.19 -3.58 -5.19
N LEU A 71 2.65 -2.58 -4.42
CA LEU A 71 1.81 -1.53 -3.83
C LEU A 71 1.50 -0.37 -4.80
N ILE A 72 2.23 -0.25 -5.91
CA ILE A 72 2.13 0.86 -6.86
C ILE A 72 0.92 0.68 -7.78
N GLY A 73 0.17 1.76 -8.04
CA GLY A 73 -0.95 1.76 -8.98
C GLY A 73 -2.18 1.01 -8.45
N THR A 74 -2.22 0.75 -7.14
CA THR A 74 -3.29 0.01 -6.47
C THR A 74 -4.42 0.92 -6.02
N GLY A 75 -4.16 2.23 -5.96
CA GLY A 75 -5.07 3.23 -5.42
C GLY A 75 -5.00 3.36 -3.90
N LEU A 76 -4.25 2.49 -3.20
CA LEU A 76 -4.16 2.50 -1.73
C LEU A 76 -3.36 3.69 -1.18
N PHE A 77 -2.37 4.17 -1.93
CA PHE A 77 -1.42 5.18 -1.49
C PHE A 77 -1.44 6.40 -2.40
N THR A 78 -1.06 7.56 -1.84
CA THR A 78 -0.86 8.78 -2.64
C THR A 78 0.26 8.59 -3.67
N THR A 79 0.18 9.33 -4.77
CA THR A 79 1.22 9.34 -5.81
C THR A 79 2.63 9.63 -5.26
N SER A 80 2.74 10.47 -4.22
CA SER A 80 4.04 10.76 -3.58
C SER A 80 4.65 9.52 -2.92
N ILE A 81 3.82 8.71 -2.26
CA ILE A 81 4.24 7.46 -1.64
C ILE A 81 4.56 6.41 -2.72
N GLU A 82 3.71 6.29 -3.74
CA GLU A 82 3.97 5.38 -4.86
C GLU A 82 5.30 5.69 -5.56
N ARG A 83 5.66 6.97 -5.72
CA ARG A 83 6.97 7.37 -6.27
C ARG A 83 8.14 6.93 -5.42
N ILE A 84 8.04 7.02 -4.09
CA ILE A 84 9.08 6.51 -3.18
C ILE A 84 9.23 5.00 -3.36
N LEU A 85 8.11 4.28 -3.41
CA LEU A 85 8.09 2.82 -3.60
C LEU A 85 8.70 2.40 -4.94
N ALA A 86 8.53 3.19 -5.99
CA ALA A 86 9.05 2.94 -7.34
C ALA A 86 10.56 3.19 -7.48
N ILE A 87 11.09 4.22 -6.80
CA ILE A 87 12.48 4.66 -6.99
C ILE A 87 13.45 3.85 -6.12
N ILE A 88 13.00 3.35 -4.98
CA ILE A 88 13.84 2.61 -4.04
C ILE A 88 13.66 1.11 -4.27
N GLU A 89 14.66 0.45 -4.85
CA GLU A 89 14.61 -0.98 -5.20
C GLU A 89 14.46 -1.89 -3.97
N ARG A 90 15.03 -1.48 -2.84
CA ARG A 90 15.02 -2.24 -1.58
C ARG A 90 13.68 -2.06 -0.85
N PRO A 91 12.85 -3.12 -0.70
CA PRO A 91 11.52 -2.98 -0.11
C PRO A 91 11.52 -2.41 1.31
N ASP A 92 12.46 -2.85 2.14
CA ASP A 92 12.64 -2.39 3.52
C ASP A 92 12.92 -0.88 3.59
N ARG A 93 13.83 -0.39 2.74
CA ARG A 93 14.19 1.03 2.67
C ARG A 93 13.09 1.87 2.05
N ALA A 94 12.38 1.34 1.05
CA ALA A 94 11.28 2.03 0.40
C ALA A 94 10.14 2.32 1.40
N ILE A 95 9.79 1.31 2.20
CA ILE A 95 8.76 1.43 3.25
C ILE A 95 9.21 2.40 4.35
N GLU A 96 10.47 2.32 4.80
CA GLU A 96 11.04 3.24 5.81
C GLU A 96 10.96 4.71 5.36
N VAL A 97 11.39 5.01 4.13
CA VAL A 97 11.37 6.39 3.60
C VAL A 97 9.93 6.91 3.42
N ALA A 98 9.00 6.04 2.99
CA ALA A 98 7.58 6.40 2.89
C ALA A 98 6.97 6.73 4.26
N ILE A 99 7.32 5.97 5.29
CA ILE A 99 6.94 6.23 6.69
C ILE A 99 7.48 7.60 7.14
N ASP A 100 8.75 7.89 6.86
CA ASP A 100 9.37 9.16 7.27
C ASP A 100 8.72 10.37 6.59
N LEU A 101 8.39 10.26 5.30
CA LEU A 101 7.64 11.31 4.60
C LEU A 101 6.29 11.57 5.28
N LEU A 102 5.51 10.52 5.54
CA LEU A 102 4.19 10.65 6.16
C LEU A 102 4.25 11.21 7.59
N LYS A 103 5.32 10.94 8.33
CA LYS A 103 5.56 11.54 9.65
C LYS A 103 5.91 13.03 9.56
N ALA A 104 6.67 13.42 8.54
CA ALA A 104 7.15 14.80 8.37
C ALA A 104 6.06 15.79 7.93
N ILE A 105 4.97 15.30 7.33
CA ILE A 105 3.85 16.14 6.85
C ILE A 105 2.65 16.19 7.82
N ARG A 106 2.81 15.62 9.02
CA ARG A 106 1.85 15.72 10.13
C ARG A 106 2.27 16.82 11.09
#